data_AF-A0A067MN48-F1
#
_entry.id   AF-A0A067MN48-F1
#
_cell.length_a   1.000
_cell.length_b   1.000
_cell.length_c   1.000
_cell.angle_alpha   90.00
_cell.angle_beta   90.00
_cell.angle_gamma   90.00
#
_symmetry.space_group_name_H-M   'P 1'
#
loop_
_entity.id
_entity.type
_entity.pdbx_description
1 polymer ?
#
loop_
_entity_poly.entity_id
_entity_poly.type
_entity_poly.pdbx_seq_one_letter_code
_entity_poly.pdbx_strand_id
1 'polypeptide(L)'
;NSNNPRLELQPQSSYQRLLVHRCAAYYRLTPEPDSQTKSIYINVTTESRMPARRIAELVPAESSPLPTFKIMRRAMPGSSKFAPRSNGIDEGESDPSEVGGSTSKGKKKHMTIAEREAAYNEARSRIFMGFEE
;
A
#
# COMPACT_ATOMS: atom_id res chain seq x y z
N ASN A 1 -15.03 14.34 -35.17
CA ASN A 1 -15.64 14.38 -33.83
C ASN A 1 -14.73 13.68 -32.83
N SER A 2 -13.59 14.27 -32.50
CA SER A 2 -12.65 13.73 -31.53
C SER A 2 -13.17 14.03 -30.13
N ASN A 3 -13.72 13.02 -29.46
CA ASN A 3 -14.05 13.05 -28.04
C ASN A 3 -12.77 13.43 -27.26
N ASN A 4 -12.58 14.70 -26.94
CA ASN A 4 -11.50 15.12 -26.05
C ASN A 4 -11.83 14.58 -24.66
N PRO A 5 -11.07 13.60 -24.13
CA PRO A 5 -11.37 13.02 -22.84
C PRO A 5 -10.96 14.03 -21.76
N ARG A 6 -11.94 14.77 -21.23
CA ARG A 6 -11.77 15.52 -19.98
C ARG A 6 -11.55 14.49 -18.87
N LEU A 7 -10.43 14.57 -18.18
CA LEU A 7 -10.09 13.67 -17.07
C LEU A 7 -10.37 14.39 -15.74
N GLU A 8 -11.19 13.81 -14.89
CA GLU A 8 -11.41 14.30 -13.52
C GLU A 8 -10.49 13.57 -12.53
N LEU A 9 -9.80 14.34 -11.69
CA LEU A 9 -8.92 13.83 -10.64
C LEU A 9 -9.35 14.40 -9.28
N GLN A 10 -9.38 13.57 -8.25
CA GLN A 10 -9.68 13.96 -6.87
C GLN A 10 -8.46 13.77 -5.96
N PRO A 11 -7.47 14.69 -6.01
CA PRO A 11 -6.29 14.60 -5.15
C PRO A 11 -6.65 14.83 -3.68
N GLN A 12 -6.32 13.85 -2.84
CA GLN A 12 -6.62 13.80 -1.41
C GLN A 12 -5.63 14.59 -0.55
N SER A 13 -4.45 14.93 -1.08
CA SER A 13 -3.43 15.72 -0.38
C SER A 13 -2.92 16.91 -1.20
N SER A 14 -2.34 17.89 -0.51
CA SER A 14 -1.66 19.02 -1.15
C SER A 14 -0.50 18.57 -2.04
N TYR A 15 0.23 17.53 -1.63
CA TYR A 15 1.30 16.94 -2.43
C TYR A 15 0.76 16.29 -3.71
N GLN A 16 -0.34 15.54 -3.63
CA GLN A 16 -0.98 14.97 -4.83
C GLN A 16 -1.46 16.07 -5.79
N ARG A 17 -2.04 17.18 -5.28
CA ARG A 17 -2.39 18.35 -6.11
C ARG A 17 -1.17 18.93 -6.81
N LEU A 18 -0.07 19.11 -6.08
CA LEU A 18 1.19 19.58 -6.65
C LEU A 18 1.67 18.67 -7.78
N LEU A 19 1.63 17.35 -7.59
CA LEU A 19 2.02 16.38 -8.63
C LEU A 19 1.14 16.50 -9.88
N VAL A 20 -0.18 16.63 -9.73
CA VAL A 20 -1.10 16.83 -10.85
C VAL A 20 -0.74 18.09 -11.64
N HIS A 21 -0.51 19.22 -10.97
CA HIS A 21 -0.09 20.46 -11.64
C HIS A 21 1.26 20.33 -12.34
N ARG A 22 2.24 19.66 -11.72
CA ARG A 22 3.56 19.42 -12.33
C ARG A 22 3.44 18.56 -13.58
N CYS A 23 2.66 17.48 -13.53
CA CYS A 23 2.39 16.64 -14.69
C CYS A 23 1.64 17.42 -15.78
N ALA A 24 0.62 18.21 -15.44
CA ALA A 24 -0.12 19.01 -16.40
C ALA A 24 0.80 20.00 -17.14
N ALA A 25 1.67 20.71 -16.42
CA ALA A 25 2.66 21.59 -17.01
C ALA A 25 3.65 20.84 -17.91
N TYR A 26 4.09 19.65 -17.50
CA TYR A 26 5.02 18.82 -18.27
C TYR A 26 4.43 18.41 -19.63
N TYR A 27 3.18 17.93 -19.64
CA TYR A 27 2.48 17.47 -20.84
C TYR A 27 1.72 18.58 -21.60
N ARG A 28 1.85 19.85 -21.17
CA ARG A 28 1.13 21.01 -21.71
C ARG A 28 -0.40 20.81 -21.71
N LEU A 29 -0.91 20.20 -20.66
CA LEU A 29 -2.34 20.04 -20.42
C LEU A 29 -2.86 21.25 -19.63
N THR A 30 -4.15 21.55 -19.77
CA THR A 30 -4.79 22.66 -19.04
C THR A 30 -5.55 22.12 -17.82
N PRO A 31 -5.06 22.37 -16.58
CA PRO A 31 -5.78 22.01 -15.37
C PRO A 31 -6.83 23.08 -15.02
N GLU A 32 -8.06 22.64 -14.75
CA GLU A 32 -9.21 23.44 -14.33
C GLU A 32 -9.62 22.96 -12.92
N PRO A 33 -9.20 23.66 -11.85
CA PRO A 33 -9.58 23.29 -10.48
C PRO A 33 -11.03 23.67 -10.20
N ASP A 34 -11.78 22.75 -9.59
CA ASP A 34 -13.12 23.02 -9.08
C ASP A 34 -13.07 23.33 -7.58
N SER A 35 -13.56 24.51 -7.20
CA SER A 35 -13.57 24.99 -5.83
C SER A 35 -14.63 24.30 -4.96
N GLN A 36 -15.68 23.73 -5.55
CA GLN A 36 -16.76 23.07 -4.81
C GLN A 36 -16.39 21.64 -4.42
N THR A 37 -16.01 20.82 -5.40
CA THR A 37 -15.69 19.40 -5.18
C THR A 37 -14.24 19.17 -4.75
N LYS A 38 -13.39 20.20 -4.86
CA LYS A 38 -11.93 20.09 -4.79
C LYS A 38 -11.37 19.14 -5.86
N SER A 39 -12.13 18.75 -6.88
CA SER A 39 -11.61 18.02 -8.04
C SER A 39 -10.71 18.93 -8.90
N ILE A 40 -9.87 18.32 -9.72
CA ILE A 40 -9.12 18.98 -10.77
C ILE A 40 -9.47 18.30 -12.09
N TYR A 41 -9.98 19.06 -13.05
CA TYR A 41 -10.24 18.58 -14.39
C TYR A 41 -9.05 18.87 -15.29
N ILE A 42 -8.63 17.88 -16.08
CA ILE A 42 -7.54 18.01 -17.03
C ILE A 42 -8.13 17.97 -18.44
N ASN A 43 -7.93 19.07 -19.17
CA ASN A 43 -8.40 19.22 -20.54
C ASN A 43 -7.24 19.04 -21.52
N VAL A 44 -7.45 18.21 -22.56
CA VAL A 44 -6.54 18.09 -23.70
C VAL A 44 -6.86 19.20 -24.69
N THR A 45 -5.89 20.05 -24.99
CA THR A 45 -6.00 21.18 -25.92
C THR A 45 -5.08 20.97 -27.13
N THR A 46 -5.15 21.86 -28.12
CA THR A 46 -4.24 21.83 -29.28
C THR A 46 -2.77 22.04 -28.91
N GLU A 47 -2.51 22.67 -27.77
CA GLU A 47 -1.17 22.93 -27.23
C GLU A 47 -0.58 21.72 -26.48
N SER A 48 -1.42 20.73 -26.18
CA SER A 48 -1.01 19.52 -25.47
C SER A 48 -0.04 18.71 -26.32
N ARG A 49 1.11 18.35 -25.73
CA ARG A 49 2.19 17.70 -26.46
C ARG A 49 2.92 16.70 -25.58
N MET A 50 3.29 15.56 -26.16
CA MET A 50 4.21 14.61 -25.55
C MET A 50 5.62 15.21 -25.41
N PRO A 51 6.20 15.25 -24.19
CA PRO A 51 7.56 15.74 -23.96
C PRO A 51 8.61 14.87 -24.63
N ALA A 52 9.82 15.43 -24.79
CA ALA A 52 10.94 14.75 -25.47
C ALA A 52 11.45 13.50 -24.73
N ARG A 53 11.32 13.47 -23.41
CA ARG A 53 11.59 12.29 -22.57
C ARG A 53 10.31 11.89 -21.85
N ARG A 54 10.07 10.60 -21.67
CA ARG A 54 8.97 10.14 -20.81
C ARG A 54 9.43 10.14 -19.36
N ILE A 55 8.50 10.34 -18.42
CA ILE A 55 8.82 10.29 -16.99
C ILE A 55 9.45 8.93 -16.62
N ALA A 56 8.98 7.83 -17.23
CA ALA A 56 9.52 6.49 -17.04
C ALA A 56 10.98 6.31 -17.52
N GLU A 57 11.48 7.17 -18.42
CA GLU A 57 12.88 7.13 -18.88
C GLU A 57 13.83 7.88 -17.93
N LEU A 58 13.29 8.78 -17.10
CA LEU A 58 14.05 9.54 -16.11
C LEU A 58 14.24 8.76 -14.81
N VAL A 59 13.38 7.78 -14.55
CA VAL A 59 13.43 6.94 -13.36
C VAL A 59 14.14 5.64 -13.73
N PRO A 60 15.26 5.28 -13.08
CA PRO A 60 15.87 3.98 -13.25
C PRO A 60 14.84 2.86 -13.05
N ALA A 61 14.96 1.77 -13.80
CA ALA A 61 14.07 0.63 -13.61
C ALA A 61 14.18 0.15 -12.16
N GLU A 62 13.12 0.34 -11.38
CA GLU A 62 13.01 -0.22 -10.03
C GLU A 62 13.14 -1.74 -10.15
N SER A 63 14.24 -2.30 -9.64
CA SER A 63 14.37 -3.74 -9.50
C SER A 63 13.44 -4.17 -8.37
N SER A 64 12.13 -4.31 -8.63
CA SER A 64 11.23 -4.85 -7.63
C SER A 64 11.72 -6.28 -7.33
N PRO A 65 12.22 -6.58 -6.11
CA PRO A 65 12.59 -7.95 -5.81
C PRO A 65 11.34 -8.80 -5.97
N LEU A 66 11.43 -9.86 -6.78
CA LEU A 66 10.39 -10.87 -6.84
C LEU A 66 10.11 -11.31 -5.39
N PRO A 67 8.84 -11.46 -4.99
CA PRO A 67 8.52 -11.87 -3.63
C PRO A 67 9.30 -13.15 -3.31
N THR A 68 10.25 -13.06 -2.38
CA THR A 68 11.18 -14.14 -2.03
C THR A 68 10.47 -15.34 -1.40
N PHE A 69 9.18 -15.23 -1.13
CA PHE A 69 8.36 -16.28 -0.57
C PHE A 69 7.03 -16.43 -1.31
N LYS A 70 6.60 -17.68 -1.44
CA LYS A 70 5.33 -18.06 -2.04
C LYS A 70 4.23 -17.98 -0.98
N ILE A 71 3.30 -17.05 -1.13
CA ILE A 71 2.10 -17.01 -0.28
C ILE A 71 1.22 -18.21 -0.66
N MET A 72 1.08 -19.17 0.26
CA MET A 72 0.14 -20.28 0.10
C MET A 72 -1.28 -19.72 0.13
N ARG A 73 -2.07 -20.01 -0.90
CA ARG A 73 -3.50 -19.69 -0.88
C ARG A 73 -4.18 -20.57 0.16
N ARG A 74 -4.89 -19.96 1.11
CA ARG A 74 -5.81 -20.70 1.98
C ARG A 74 -6.93 -21.23 1.09
N ALA A 75 -7.04 -22.55 0.96
CA ALA A 75 -8.23 -23.16 0.37
C ALA A 75 -9.37 -22.93 1.36
N MET A 76 -10.16 -21.87 1.16
CA MET A 76 -11.47 -21.79 1.76
C MET A 76 -12.31 -22.90 1.13
N PRO A 77 -12.88 -23.85 1.90
CA PRO A 77 -13.78 -24.84 1.34
C PRO A 77 -15.03 -24.12 0.84
N GLY A 78 -15.10 -23.87 -0.47
CA GLY A 78 -16.25 -23.22 -1.13
C GLY A 78 -15.91 -22.23 -2.25
N SER A 79 -14.68 -21.73 -2.33
CA SER A 79 -14.16 -20.81 -3.37
C SER A 79 -13.92 -21.40 -4.76
N SER A 80 -14.89 -22.09 -5.40
CA SER A 80 -14.72 -22.42 -6.82
C SER A 80 -14.89 -21.18 -7.69
N LYS A 81 -13.83 -20.81 -8.41
CA LYS A 81 -13.82 -20.02 -9.66
C LYS A 81 -14.44 -18.62 -9.61
N PHE A 82 -13.72 -17.59 -9.15
CA PHE A 82 -13.94 -16.24 -9.69
C PHE A 82 -12.61 -15.48 -9.90
N ALA A 83 -12.42 -15.08 -11.16
CA ALA A 83 -11.37 -14.18 -11.66
C ALA A 83 -11.61 -12.74 -11.14
N PRO A 84 -10.65 -11.80 -11.31
CA PRO A 84 -10.61 -10.55 -10.58
C PRO A 84 -11.64 -9.55 -11.12
N ARG A 85 -12.47 -8.98 -10.24
CA ARG A 85 -13.30 -7.80 -10.57
C ARG A 85 -13.25 -6.78 -9.45
N SER A 86 -13.07 -5.54 -9.90
CA SER A 86 -13.00 -4.26 -9.23
C SER A 86 -14.26 -3.85 -8.43
N ASN A 87 -14.03 -2.98 -7.46
CA ASN A 87 -14.92 -1.98 -6.83
C ASN A 87 -16.22 -2.44 -6.15
N GLY A 88 -16.43 -1.97 -4.92
CA GLY A 88 -17.75 -1.94 -4.27
C GLY A 88 -17.68 -1.74 -2.76
N ILE A 89 -17.93 -0.50 -2.34
CA ILE A 89 -18.35 -0.02 -1.02
C ILE A 89 -19.46 -0.90 -0.40
N ASP A 90 -19.43 -1.17 0.92
CA ASP A 90 -20.56 -0.93 1.85
C ASP A 90 -20.21 -1.27 3.32
N GLU A 91 -20.84 -0.53 4.23
CA GLU A 91 -20.63 -0.41 5.68
C GLU A 91 -21.27 -1.51 6.57
N GLY A 92 -20.83 -1.53 7.84
CA GLY A 92 -21.58 -2.02 9.02
C GLY A 92 -21.34 -3.49 9.39
N GLU A 93 -21.35 -3.95 10.64
CA GLU A 93 -21.46 -3.38 11.98
C GLU A 93 -21.27 -4.57 12.96
N SER A 94 -20.78 -4.30 14.17
CA SER A 94 -20.84 -5.12 15.41
C SER A 94 -19.86 -6.30 15.66
N ASP A 95 -19.09 -6.09 16.73
CA ASP A 95 -18.26 -6.96 17.59
C ASP A 95 -19.16 -7.85 18.52
N PRO A 96 -18.69 -8.53 19.59
CA PRO A 96 -17.57 -9.46 19.83
C PRO A 96 -18.08 -10.84 20.28
N SER A 97 -17.25 -11.90 20.21
CA SER A 97 -17.31 -12.95 21.24
C SER A 97 -16.00 -13.69 21.44
N GLU A 98 -15.57 -13.61 22.69
CA GLU A 98 -14.54 -14.35 23.39
C GLU A 98 -14.89 -15.86 23.47
N VAL A 99 -13.86 -16.72 23.41
CA VAL A 99 -13.70 -18.02 24.12
C VAL A 99 -13.03 -19.08 23.25
N GLY A 100 -11.99 -19.68 23.83
CA GLY A 100 -11.74 -21.11 23.68
C GLY A 100 -10.48 -21.49 22.92
N GLY A 101 -9.35 -21.46 23.63
CA GLY A 101 -8.04 -21.81 23.08
C GLY A 101 -7.80 -23.30 22.82
N SER A 102 -6.64 -23.61 22.24
CA SER A 102 -5.97 -24.90 22.44
C SER A 102 -4.54 -24.89 21.87
N THR A 103 -3.59 -25.01 22.80
CA THR A 103 -2.40 -25.87 22.78
C THR A 103 -1.41 -25.85 21.60
N SER A 104 -0.22 -25.29 21.87
CA SER A 104 1.02 -25.98 21.50
C SER A 104 1.91 -26.12 22.74
N LYS A 105 2.44 -27.33 22.90
CA LYS A 105 2.98 -27.89 24.14
C LYS A 105 4.35 -27.31 24.50
N GLY A 106 4.44 -26.69 25.66
CA GLY A 106 5.64 -26.70 26.49
C GLY A 106 5.21 -27.04 27.91
N LYS A 107 5.63 -28.19 28.44
CA LYS A 107 5.40 -28.53 29.85
C LYS A 107 5.99 -27.39 30.68
N LYS A 108 5.14 -26.62 31.37
CA LYS A 108 5.56 -25.57 32.31
C LYS A 108 6.25 -26.22 33.51
N LYS A 109 7.51 -26.64 33.35
CA LYS A 109 8.40 -26.83 34.49
C LYS A 109 8.57 -25.43 35.07
N HIS A 110 8.29 -25.25 36.36
CA HIS A 110 8.50 -23.99 37.03
C HIS A 110 10.01 -23.72 37.05
N MET A 111 10.53 -22.99 36.06
CA MET A 111 11.96 -22.72 35.95
C MET A 111 12.39 -21.85 37.11
N THR A 112 13.53 -22.21 37.71
CA THR A 112 14.14 -21.43 38.78
C THR A 112 14.47 -20.03 38.27
N ILE A 113 14.49 -19.04 39.17
CA ILE A 113 14.74 -17.64 38.81
C ILE A 113 16.03 -17.46 37.98
N ALA A 114 17.08 -18.20 38.32
CA ALA A 114 18.37 -18.17 37.64
C ALA A 114 18.29 -18.66 36.18
N GLU A 115 17.49 -19.67 35.90
CA GLU A 115 17.33 -20.21 34.55
C GLU A 115 16.53 -19.27 33.66
N ARG A 116 15.54 -18.58 34.25
CA ARG A 116 14.77 -17.54 33.56
C ARG A 116 15.67 -16.35 33.18
N GLU A 117 16.57 -15.95 34.08
CA GLU A 117 17.51 -14.84 33.84
C GLU A 117 18.54 -15.19 32.76
N ALA A 118 19.07 -16.41 32.76
CA ALA A 118 20.00 -16.87 31.73
C ALA A 118 19.36 -16.84 30.33
N ALA A 119 18.11 -17.32 30.20
CA ALA A 119 17.37 -17.28 28.94
C ALA A 119 17.07 -15.83 28.49
N TYR A 120 16.78 -14.94 29.43
CA TYR A 120 16.62 -13.51 29.13
C TYR A 120 17.93 -12.88 28.65
N ASN A 121 19.05 -13.14 29.32
CA ASN A 121 20.36 -12.58 28.97
C ASN A 121 20.88 -13.10 27.63
N GLU A 122 20.66 -14.38 27.31
CA GLU A 122 20.97 -14.96 26.01
C GLU A 122 20.14 -14.30 24.90
N ALA A 123 18.83 -14.21 25.09
CA ALA A 123 17.93 -13.55 24.14
C ALA A 123 18.28 -12.07 23.96
N ARG A 124 18.61 -11.38 25.07
CA ARG A 124 19.00 -9.98 25.07
C ARG A 124 20.30 -9.78 24.30
N SER A 125 21.31 -10.60 24.54
CA SER A 125 22.57 -10.55 23.79
C SER A 125 22.28 -10.76 22.29
N ARG A 126 21.50 -11.79 21.93
CA ARG A 126 21.15 -12.05 20.53
C ARG A 126 20.41 -10.89 19.83
N ILE A 127 19.53 -10.18 20.54
CA ILE A 127 18.74 -9.08 19.98
C ILE A 127 19.51 -7.75 19.99
N PHE A 128 20.33 -7.51 21.02
CA PHE A 128 20.95 -6.20 21.29
C PHE A 128 22.47 -6.18 21.13
N MET A 129 23.11 -7.21 20.55
CA MET A 129 24.56 -7.31 20.31
C MET A 129 25.18 -6.23 19.40
N GLY A 130 24.41 -5.25 18.93
CA GLY A 130 24.89 -4.11 18.14
C GLY A 130 24.23 -2.77 18.51
N PHE A 131 23.57 -2.71 19.67
CA PHE A 131 23.08 -1.45 20.25
C PHE A 131 24.12 -0.99 21.28
N GLU A 132 25.12 -0.24 20.83
CA GLU A 132 25.92 0.60 21.74
C GLU A 132 25.04 1.77 22.20
N GLU A 133 25.11 2.11 23.49
CA GLU A 133 24.48 3.30 24.09
C GLU A 133 25.39 4.52 23.94
#